data_AF-A0A0K9PXX2-F1
#
_entry.id   AF-A0A0K9PXX2-F1
#
_cell.length_a   1.000
_cell.length_b   1.000
_cell.length_c   1.000
_cell.angle_alpha   90.00
_cell.angle_beta   90.00
_cell.angle_gamma   90.00
#
_symmetry.space_group_name_H-M   'P 1'
#
loop_
_entity.id
_entity.type
_entity.pdbx_description
1 polymer ?
#
loop_
_entity_poly.entity_id
_entity_poly.type
_entity_poly.pdbx_seq_one_letter_code
_entity_poly.pdbx_strand_id
1 'polypeptide(L)'
;MFPAETDHYLPIHPEAPAFSEQATEQQILVTGIKVVDLLAPYQKGGKIGLFGGAGVGVGKTVLIMELINNVAKAHCWFLELAI
;
A
#
# COMPACT_ATOMS: atom_id res chain seq x y z
N MET A 1 5.38 6.54 28.11
CA MET A 1 5.67 6.09 26.73
C MET A 1 6.89 6.87 26.30
N PHE A 2 8.05 6.22 26.14
CA PHE A 2 9.26 6.87 25.66
C PHE A 2 9.16 7.08 24.14
N PRO A 3 9.79 8.14 23.58
CA PRO A 3 9.84 8.32 22.13
C PRO A 3 10.51 7.11 21.48
N ALA A 4 10.03 6.71 20.30
CA ALA A 4 10.72 5.70 19.50
C ALA A 4 12.16 6.15 19.23
N GLU A 5 13.12 5.23 19.26
CA GLU A 5 14.47 5.52 18.80
C GLU A 5 14.41 5.86 17.30
N THR A 6 14.93 7.03 16.92
CA THR A 6 14.93 7.51 15.53
C THR A 6 16.27 8.16 15.22
N ASP A 7 16.81 7.85 14.05
CA ASP A 7 18.01 8.50 13.50
C ASP A 7 17.69 9.80 12.75
N HIS A 8 16.43 9.97 12.30
CA HIS A 8 16.01 11.07 11.41
C HIS A 8 14.56 11.54 11.67
N TYR A 9 14.33 12.84 11.49
CA TYR A 9 13.02 13.48 11.52
C TYR A 9 12.69 14.06 10.15
N LEU A 10 11.57 13.62 9.57
CA LEU A 10 11.05 14.13 8.30
C LEU A 10 9.80 14.99 8.55
N PRO A 11 9.59 16.08 7.79
CA PRO A 11 8.38 16.89 7.88
C PRO A 11 7.16 16.11 7.35
N ILE A 12 6.01 16.21 8.03
CA ILE A 12 4.74 15.60 7.60
C ILE A 12 4.10 16.27 6.38
N HIS A 13 4.60 17.44 5.99
CA HIS A 13 4.16 18.19 4.81
C HIS A 13 5.32 18.38 3.83
N PRO A 14 5.76 17.31 3.14
CA PRO A 14 6.72 17.44 2.06
C PRO A 14 6.05 18.02 0.81
N GLU A 15 6.82 18.72 -0.03
CA GLU A 15 6.37 19.10 -1.37
C GLU A 15 6.21 17.86 -2.26
N ALA A 16 5.29 17.93 -3.22
CA ALA A 16 5.11 16.83 -4.17
C ALA A 16 6.35 16.66 -5.06
N PRO A 17 6.69 15.43 -5.50
CA PRO A 17 7.80 15.20 -6.40
C PRO A 17 7.70 16.00 -7.71
N ALA A 18 8.83 16.42 -8.25
CA ALA A 18 8.87 17.16 -9.52
C ALA A 18 8.43 16.27 -10.70
N PHE A 19 7.87 16.86 -11.75
CA PHE A 19 7.42 16.12 -12.95
C PHE A 19 8.52 15.27 -13.59
N SER A 20 9.78 15.72 -13.53
CA SER A 20 10.95 14.98 -14.03
C SER A 20 11.27 13.72 -13.23
N GLU A 21 10.80 13.60 -11.99
CA GLU A 21 11.05 12.47 -11.09
C GLU A 21 9.88 11.47 -11.09
N GLN A 22 8.78 11.79 -11.77
CA GLN A 22 7.62 10.90 -11.86
C GLN A 22 7.90 9.76 -12.85
N ALA A 23 7.84 8.53 -12.35
CA ALA A 23 7.95 7.35 -13.20
C ALA A 23 6.73 7.23 -14.12
N THR A 24 6.96 7.09 -15.43
CA THR A 24 5.91 6.88 -16.44
C THR A 24 5.58 5.41 -16.65
N GLU A 25 6.36 4.49 -16.07
CA GLU A 25 6.15 3.05 -16.23
C GLU A 25 5.02 2.54 -15.31
N GLN A 26 3.99 1.98 -15.92
CA GLN A 26 2.97 1.24 -15.19
C GLN A 26 3.44 -0.19 -14.97
N GLN A 27 3.88 -0.48 -13.73
CA GLN A 27 4.22 -1.85 -13.30
C GLN A 27 3.07 -2.43 -12.48
N ILE A 28 2.73 -3.70 -12.72
CA ILE A 28 1.70 -4.42 -11.96
C ILE A 28 2.32 -4.98 -10.67
N LEU A 29 1.67 -4.73 -9.55
CA LEU A 29 1.95 -5.33 -8.25
C LEU A 29 1.17 -6.64 -8.13
N VAL A 30 1.89 -7.76 -8.14
CA VAL A 30 1.31 -9.08 -7.89
C VAL A 30 1.04 -9.21 -6.40
N THR A 31 -0.24 -9.33 -6.02
CA THR A 31 -0.68 -9.37 -4.62
C THR A 31 -0.77 -10.79 -4.06
N GLY A 32 -0.89 -11.81 -4.93
CA GLY A 32 -1.12 -13.20 -4.54
C GLY A 32 -2.59 -13.51 -4.26
N ILE A 33 -3.47 -12.50 -4.30
CA ILE A 33 -4.92 -12.69 -4.14
C ILE A 33 -5.53 -12.83 -5.54
N LYS A 34 -5.84 -14.07 -5.94
CA LYS A 34 -6.33 -14.39 -7.29
C LYS A 34 -7.47 -13.50 -7.79
N VAL A 35 -8.45 -13.20 -6.93
CA VAL A 35 -9.60 -12.38 -7.31
C VAL A 35 -9.21 -10.93 -7.58
N VAL A 36 -8.22 -10.40 -6.86
CA VAL A 36 -7.70 -9.03 -7.04
C VAL A 36 -6.80 -9.00 -8.28
N ASP A 37 -5.83 -9.91 -8.38
CA ASP A 37 -4.88 -9.95 -9.50
C ASP A 37 -5.59 -10.16 -10.86
N LEU A 38 -6.74 -10.84 -10.88
CA LEU A 38 -7.52 -11.08 -12.09
C LEU A 38 -8.49 -9.94 -12.44
N LEU A 39 -9.22 -9.39 -11.46
CA LEU A 39 -10.30 -8.43 -11.72
C LEU A 39 -9.86 -6.97 -11.62
N ALA A 40 -8.88 -6.66 -10.76
CA ALA A 40 -8.43 -5.32 -10.46
C ALA A 40 -6.94 -5.33 -10.07
N PRO A 41 -6.03 -5.56 -11.04
CA PRO A 41 -4.60 -5.62 -10.78
C PRO A 41 -4.09 -4.30 -10.21
N TYR A 42 -3.29 -4.37 -9.15
CA TYR A 42 -2.76 -3.19 -8.47
C TYR A 42 -1.56 -2.62 -9.20
N GLN A 43 -1.45 -1.29 -9.29
CA GLN A 43 -0.28 -0.63 -9.86
C GLN A 43 0.74 -0.32 -8.77
N LYS A 44 2.01 -0.62 -9.03
CA LYS A 44 3.12 -0.26 -8.14
C LYS A 44 3.26 1.27 -8.05
N GLY A 45 3.30 1.80 -6.84
CA GLY A 45 3.36 3.25 -6.59
C GLY A 45 2.05 4.00 -6.86
N GLY A 46 0.98 3.28 -7.20
CA GLY A 46 -0.36 3.86 -7.35
C GLY A 46 -1.09 4.01 -6.02
N LYS A 47 -2.17 4.82 -6.02
CA LYS A 47 -3.10 4.91 -4.90
C LYS A 47 -4.24 3.91 -5.09
N ILE A 48 -4.50 3.08 -4.09
CA ILE A 48 -5.54 2.06 -4.13
C ILE A 48 -6.55 2.37 -3.03
N GLY A 49 -7.82 2.50 -3.40
CA GLY A 49 -8.91 2.71 -2.45
C GLY A 49 -9.71 1.43 -2.23
N LEU A 50 -9.86 1.00 -0.98
CA LEU A 50 -10.68 -0.15 -0.63
C LEU A 50 -12.06 0.30 -0.17
N PHE A 51 -13.01 0.39 -1.11
CA PHE A 51 -14.37 0.84 -0.84
C PHE A 51 -15.31 -0.33 -0.47
N GLY A 52 -16.01 -0.22 0.66
CA GLY A 52 -17.08 -1.15 1.06
C GLY A 52 -17.66 -0.81 2.43
N GLY A 53 -18.94 -1.09 2.69
CA GLY A 53 -19.64 -0.70 3.93
C GLY A 53 -19.11 -1.34 5.23
N ALA A 54 -19.38 -0.77 6.40
CA ALA A 54 -18.99 -1.35 7.68
C ALA A 54 -19.85 -2.60 7.97
N GLY A 55 -19.27 -3.79 7.83
CA GLY A 55 -19.97 -5.03 8.09
C GLY A 55 -18.98 -6.16 8.35
N VAL A 56 -19.23 -6.93 9.41
CA VAL A 56 -18.41 -8.04 9.93
C VAL A 56 -18.29 -9.22 8.92
N GLY A 57 -18.74 -9.04 7.67
CA GLY A 57 -18.64 -10.03 6.57
C GLY A 57 -17.95 -9.56 5.28
N VAL A 58 -17.53 -8.29 5.15
CA VAL A 58 -16.87 -7.79 3.91
C VAL A 58 -15.35 -7.95 3.88
N GLY A 59 -14.75 -8.49 4.94
CA GLY A 59 -13.35 -8.93 4.94
C GLY A 59 -12.30 -7.84 4.70
N LYS A 60 -12.64 -6.54 4.67
CA LYS A 60 -11.70 -5.44 4.35
C LYS A 60 -10.43 -5.48 5.20
N THR A 61 -10.58 -5.60 6.51
CA THR A 61 -9.43 -5.68 7.44
C THR A 61 -8.59 -6.93 7.17
N VAL A 62 -9.24 -8.06 6.90
CA VAL A 62 -8.56 -9.33 6.60
C VAL A 62 -7.82 -9.23 5.25
N LEU A 63 -8.41 -8.58 4.25
CA LEU A 63 -7.76 -8.31 2.96
C LEU A 63 -6.55 -7.41 3.10
N ILE A 64 -6.62 -6.36 3.93
CA ILE A 64 -5.47 -5.48 4.21
C ILE A 64 -4.35 -6.28 4.90
N MET A 65 -4.68 -7.07 5.92
CA MET A 65 -3.71 -7.91 6.61
C MET A 65 -3.05 -8.93 5.68
N GLU A 66 -3.85 -9.58 4.82
CA GLU A 66 -3.34 -10.55 3.87
C GLU A 66 -2.48 -9.91 2.77
N LEU A 67 -2.87 -8.71 2.31
CA LEU A 67 -2.07 -7.92 1.37
C LEU A 67 -0.70 -7.56 1.97
N ILE A 68 -0.66 -7.10 3.23
CA ILE A 68 0.60 -6.81 3.93
C ILE A 68 1.47 -8.07 4.01
N ASN A 69 0.88 -9.19 4.43
CA ASN A 69 1.59 -10.46 4.58
C ASN A 69 2.19 -10.94 3.25
N ASN A 70 1.42 -10.89 2.16
CA ASN A 70 1.88 -11.37 0.85
C ASN A 70 2.90 -10.43 0.19
N VAL A 71 2.71 -9.11 0.30
CA VAL A 71 3.68 -8.14 -0.25
C VAL A 71 4.99 -8.15 0.53
N ALA A 72 4.94 -8.25 1.87
CA ALA A 72 6.15 -8.35 2.69
C ALA A 72 6.96 -9.62 2.37
N LYS A 73 6.28 -10.75 2.10
CA LYS A 73 6.92 -12.02 1.74
C LYS A 73 7.43 -12.07 0.30
N ALA A 74 6.64 -11.56 -0.65
CA ALA A 74 6.96 -11.68 -2.08
C ALA A 74 7.93 -10.60 -2.56
N HIS A 75 7.85 -9.39 -2.01
CA HIS A 75 8.60 -8.24 -2.50
C HIS A 75 9.53 -7.61 -1.44
N CYS A 76 9.54 -8.08 -0.19
CA CYS A 76 10.28 -7.47 0.93
C CYS A 76 10.01 -5.97 1.11
N TRP A 77 8.82 -5.51 0.71
CA TRP A 77 8.43 -4.10 0.82
C TRP A 77 7.63 -3.84 2.09
N PHE A 78 7.75 -2.60 2.57
CA PHE A 78 6.88 -2.07 3.61
C PHE A 78 5.72 -1.31 2.96
N LEU A 79 4.49 -1.59 3.41
CA LEU A 79 3.27 -0.91 2.97
C LEU A 79 2.93 0.20 3.95
N GLU A 80 2.83 1.43 3.44
CA GLU A 80 2.31 2.56 4.21
C GLU A 80 0.80 2.72 3.93
N LEU A 81 0.01 2.62 4.99
CA LEU A 81 -1.45 2.74 4.92
C LEU A 81 -1.87 4.15 5.35
N ALA A 82 -2.48 4.88 4.43
CA ALA A 82 -3.22 6.11 4.74
C ALA A 82 -4.69 5.74 5.03
N ILE A 83 -5.20 6.15 6.20
CA ILE A 83 -6.59 5.98 6.62
C ILE A 83 -7.45 7.09 6.01
#